data_AF-A0A383E290-F1
#
_entry.id   AF-A0A383E290-F1
#
_cell.length_a   1.000
_cell.length_b   1.000
_cell.length_c   1.000
_cell.angle_alpha   90.00
_cell.angle_beta   90.00
_cell.angle_gamma   90.00
#
_symmetry.space_group_name_H-M   'P 1'
#
loop_
_entity.id
_entity.type
_entity.pdbx_description
1 polymer ?
#
loop_
_entity_poly.entity_id
_entity_poly.type
_entity_poly.pdbx_seq_one_letter_code
_entity_poly.pdbx_strand_id
1 'polypeptide(L)'
;MPPPYLTPSIRVRRTPFSRRVEEAGVRAYSVYNHMLIPQSFRSPEEDCAHLKQAVQVWDVSCERQVEIKGPDALELMQMTTPRNLSGMADDQCYYVPMVDAQGQMLNDPVAIRLAEDRYWLSLADSDMLYYCKGLAIGRGLNVEVFEPDISPLAVQGPQADELIGRVFGPEIVATRFFRHKTI
;
A
#
# COMPACT_ATOMS: atom_id res chain seq x y z
N MET A 1 6.18 -28.68 22.90
CA MET A 1 5.68 -29.21 21.61
C MET A 1 5.96 -28.16 20.56
N PRO A 2 6.40 -28.52 19.34
CA PRO A 2 6.53 -27.54 18.27
C PRO A 2 5.17 -26.89 17.99
N PRO A 3 5.14 -25.62 17.55
CA PRO A 3 3.88 -25.00 17.15
C PRO A 3 3.24 -25.79 15.99
N PRO A 4 1.91 -25.74 15.86
CA PRO A 4 1.21 -26.38 14.75
C PRO A 4 1.69 -25.81 13.40
N TYR A 5 1.74 -26.68 12.39
CA TYR A 5 2.13 -26.32 11.03
C TYR A 5 0.94 -25.66 10.29
N LEU A 6 1.21 -24.56 9.56
CA LEU A 6 0.24 -23.91 8.69
C LEU A 6 0.30 -24.52 7.29
N THR A 7 -0.80 -25.11 6.83
CA THR A 7 -0.92 -25.65 5.47
C THR A 7 -0.94 -24.51 4.44
N PRO A 8 -0.11 -24.58 3.38
CA PRO A 8 -0.17 -23.61 2.28
C PRO A 8 -1.56 -23.60 1.63
N SER A 9 -2.09 -22.41 1.35
CA SER A 9 -3.41 -22.23 0.75
C SER A 9 -3.34 -21.16 -0.33
N ILE A 10 -4.03 -21.39 -1.46
CA ILE A 10 -4.16 -20.39 -2.53
C ILE A 10 -4.93 -19.14 -2.10
N ARG A 11 -5.65 -19.20 -0.96
CA ARG A 11 -6.29 -18.04 -0.35
C ARG A 11 -5.28 -17.04 0.20
N VAL A 12 -4.07 -17.50 0.50
CA VAL A 12 -2.92 -16.64 0.78
C VAL A 12 -2.20 -16.42 -0.54
N ARG A 13 -2.49 -15.28 -1.17
CA ARG A 13 -2.00 -14.93 -2.50
C ARG A 13 -0.49 -14.80 -2.50
N ARG A 14 0.12 -15.29 -3.58
CA ARG A 14 1.50 -14.95 -3.95
C ARG A 14 1.51 -13.59 -4.66
N THR A 15 2.70 -13.03 -4.77
CA THR A 15 2.98 -11.75 -5.43
C THR A 15 3.68 -11.98 -6.77
N PRO A 16 3.71 -10.99 -7.68
CA PRO A 16 4.56 -11.06 -8.88
C PRO A 16 6.06 -11.24 -8.57
N PHE A 17 6.50 -10.89 -7.37
CA PHE A 17 7.89 -10.95 -6.93
C PHE A 17 8.25 -12.20 -6.13
N SER A 18 7.26 -13.02 -5.73
CA SER A 18 7.48 -14.14 -4.78
C SER A 18 8.59 -15.09 -5.20
N ARG A 19 8.69 -15.42 -6.50
CA ARG A 19 9.78 -16.27 -7.00
C ARG A 19 11.16 -15.65 -6.73
N ARG A 20 11.32 -14.35 -7.00
CA ARG A 20 12.60 -13.63 -6.82
C ARG A 20 12.93 -13.44 -5.34
N VAL A 21 11.91 -13.20 -4.52
CA VAL A 21 12.02 -13.11 -3.06
C VAL A 21 12.50 -14.45 -2.47
N GLU A 22 11.97 -15.57 -2.96
CA GLU A 22 12.40 -16.92 -2.58
C GLU A 22 13.83 -17.23 -3.05
N GLU A 23 14.16 -16.92 -4.31
CA GLU A 23 15.52 -17.03 -4.84
C GLU A 23 16.53 -16.16 -4.07
N ALA A 24 16.10 -15.03 -3.51
CA ALA A 24 16.90 -14.15 -2.65
C ALA A 24 17.04 -14.63 -1.19
N GLY A 25 16.41 -15.75 -0.82
CA GLY A 25 16.62 -16.41 0.47
C GLY A 25 15.78 -15.86 1.63
N VAL A 26 14.55 -15.41 1.36
CA VAL A 26 13.57 -15.10 2.42
C VAL A 26 13.45 -16.27 3.41
N ARG A 27 13.40 -15.95 4.71
CA ARG A 27 13.35 -16.95 5.80
C ARG A 27 11.98 -17.05 6.45
N ALA A 28 11.20 -15.99 6.38
CA ALA A 28 9.89 -15.93 7.02
C ALA A 28 8.92 -15.06 6.21
N TYR A 29 7.65 -15.44 6.26
CA TYR A 29 6.53 -14.68 5.72
C TYR A 29 5.49 -14.44 6.82
N SER A 30 4.77 -13.33 6.71
CA SER A 30 3.47 -13.15 7.33
C SER A 30 2.40 -13.09 6.24
N VAL A 31 1.14 -12.93 6.64
CA VAL A 31 0.00 -12.70 5.76
C VAL A 31 -0.54 -11.31 6.02
N TYR A 32 -0.77 -10.56 4.96
CA TYR A 32 -1.28 -9.19 4.98
C TYR A 32 -2.20 -8.99 3.78
N ASN A 33 -3.43 -8.53 4.00
CA ASN A 33 -4.49 -8.44 2.99
C ASN A 33 -4.62 -9.73 2.15
N HIS A 34 -4.63 -10.88 2.82
CA HIS A 34 -4.70 -12.20 2.17
C HIS A 34 -3.57 -12.46 1.16
N MET A 35 -2.40 -11.85 1.35
CA MET A 35 -1.22 -11.97 0.48
C MET A 35 0.05 -12.16 1.32
N LEU A 36 1.06 -12.85 0.77
CA LEU A 36 2.35 -13.02 1.44
C LEU A 36 3.08 -11.68 1.57
N ILE A 37 3.67 -11.44 2.76
CA ILE A 37 4.61 -10.35 3.00
C ILE A 37 5.91 -10.91 3.60
N PRO A 38 7.09 -10.66 3.00
CA PRO A 38 8.37 -11.10 3.56
C PRO A 38 8.63 -10.46 4.93
N GLN A 39 9.20 -11.22 5.87
CA GLN A 39 9.47 -10.74 7.24
C GLN A 39 10.97 -10.66 7.57
N SER A 40 11.79 -11.54 7.00
CA SER A 40 13.25 -11.50 7.16
C SER A 40 13.97 -12.30 6.09
N PHE A 41 15.22 -11.91 5.82
CA PHE A 41 16.15 -12.60 4.92
C PHE A 41 17.39 -13.10 5.67
N ARG A 42 17.89 -12.34 6.65
CA ARG A 42 18.96 -12.80 7.57
C ARG A 42 18.42 -12.94 8.99
N SER A 43 18.10 -11.81 9.59
CA SER A 43 17.47 -11.64 10.90
C SER A 43 16.87 -10.24 10.96
N PRO A 44 15.83 -10.00 11.79
CA PRO A 44 15.26 -8.66 11.94
C PRO A 44 16.31 -7.60 12.30
N GLU A 45 17.28 -7.92 13.14
CA GLU A 45 18.35 -7.02 13.58
C GLU A 45 19.32 -6.69 12.45
N GLU A 46 19.80 -7.70 11.71
CA GLU A 46 20.73 -7.49 10.59
C GLU A 46 20.05 -6.78 9.42
N ASP A 47 18.82 -7.16 9.10
CA ASP A 47 18.05 -6.54 8.02
C ASP A 47 17.75 -5.07 8.36
N CYS A 48 17.44 -4.74 9.62
CA CYS A 48 17.30 -3.37 10.09
C CYS A 48 18.63 -2.59 10.07
N ALA A 49 19.73 -3.19 10.53
CA ALA A 49 21.05 -2.55 10.51
C ALA A 49 21.48 -2.21 9.06
N HIS A 50 21.24 -3.13 8.13
CA HIS A 50 21.49 -2.91 6.71
C HIS A 50 20.60 -1.81 6.13
N LEU A 51 19.30 -1.81 6.43
CA LEU A 51 18.35 -0.78 5.98
C LEU A 51 18.83 0.63 6.35
N LYS A 52 19.42 0.80 7.53
CA LYS A 52 19.91 2.09 8.03
C LYS A 52 21.20 2.58 7.35
N GLN A 53 21.91 1.71 6.62
CA GLN A 53 23.23 2.01 6.05
C GLN A 53 23.30 1.89 4.53
N ALA A 54 22.37 1.15 3.92
CA ALA A 54 22.41 0.79 2.50
C ALA A 54 21.07 1.05 1.81
N VAL A 55 20.70 0.21 0.83
CA VAL A 55 19.39 0.22 0.17
C VAL A 55 18.82 -1.19 0.14
N GLN A 56 17.51 -1.31 0.35
CA GLN A 56 16.76 -2.54 0.23
C GLN A 56 15.59 -2.36 -0.74
N VAL A 57 15.23 -3.45 -1.43
CA VAL A 57 14.07 -3.52 -2.31
C VAL A 57 13.07 -4.48 -1.68
N TRP A 58 11.89 -4.01 -1.35
CA TRP A 58 10.87 -4.80 -0.63
C TRP A 58 9.68 -5.10 -1.52
N ASP A 59 9.31 -6.37 -1.56
CA ASP A 59 8.00 -6.80 -2.03
C ASP A 59 6.95 -6.45 -0.97
N VAL A 60 6.25 -5.35 -1.21
CA VAL A 60 5.11 -4.88 -0.42
C VAL A 60 3.83 -4.95 -1.25
N SER A 61 3.74 -5.94 -2.16
CA SER A 61 2.57 -6.13 -3.02
C SER A 61 1.28 -6.33 -2.23
N CYS A 62 1.40 -6.77 -0.96
CA CYS A 62 0.31 -6.96 -0.02
C CYS A 62 -0.32 -5.65 0.49
N GLU A 63 0.34 -4.50 0.32
CA GLU A 63 -0.26 -3.17 0.51
C GLU A 63 -1.23 -2.94 -0.65
N ARG A 64 -2.41 -3.56 -0.58
CA ARG A 64 -3.38 -3.58 -1.67
C ARG A 64 -4.00 -2.20 -1.85
N GLN A 65 -4.36 -1.92 -3.09
CA GLN A 65 -5.02 -0.67 -3.44
C GLN A 65 -6.53 -0.88 -3.47
N VAL A 66 -7.29 0.08 -2.96
CA VAL A 66 -8.70 0.25 -3.32
C VAL A 66 -8.79 1.48 -4.21
N GLU A 67 -9.16 1.27 -5.47
CA GLU A 67 -9.43 2.36 -6.40
C GLU A 67 -10.87 2.83 -6.24
N ILE A 68 -11.03 4.13 -6.03
CA ILE A 68 -12.31 4.82 -5.99
C ILE A 68 -12.31 5.84 -7.12
N LYS A 69 -13.25 5.68 -8.05
CA LYS A 69 -13.31 6.47 -9.27
C LYS A 69 -14.72 6.93 -9.58
N GLY A 70 -14.89 8.20 -9.91
CA GLY A 70 -16.16 8.79 -10.34
C GLY A 70 -16.47 10.12 -9.65
N PRO A 71 -17.54 10.81 -10.09
CA PRO A 71 -17.88 12.15 -9.62
C PRO A 71 -17.95 12.31 -8.09
N ASP A 72 -18.42 11.28 -7.37
CA ASP A 72 -18.58 11.34 -5.91
C ASP A 72 -17.39 10.72 -5.16
N ALA A 73 -16.24 10.54 -5.81
CA ALA A 73 -15.07 9.87 -5.22
C ALA A 73 -14.51 10.62 -4.01
N LEU A 74 -14.40 11.95 -4.08
CA LEU A 74 -13.96 12.76 -2.95
C LEU A 74 -14.96 12.71 -1.80
N GLU A 75 -16.27 12.69 -2.09
CA GLU A 75 -17.31 12.56 -1.08
C GLU A 75 -17.17 11.23 -0.33
N LEU A 76 -17.07 10.11 -1.07
CA LEU A 76 -16.86 8.79 -0.46
C LEU A 76 -15.59 8.76 0.39
N MET A 77 -14.46 9.24 -0.16
CA MET A 77 -13.18 9.28 0.55
C MET A 77 -13.28 10.07 1.85
N GLN A 78 -13.84 11.29 1.79
CA GLN A 78 -13.95 12.18 2.96
C GLN A 78 -14.85 11.62 4.06
N MET A 79 -15.87 10.82 3.70
CA MET A 79 -16.74 10.16 4.68
C MET A 79 -15.99 9.14 5.55
N THR A 80 -14.88 8.58 5.06
CA THR A 80 -14.16 7.50 5.75
C THR A 80 -13.09 7.99 6.72
N THR A 81 -12.66 9.26 6.63
CA THR A 81 -11.51 9.77 7.39
C THR A 81 -11.80 11.14 8.00
N PRO A 82 -11.33 11.43 9.23
CA PRO A 82 -11.41 12.78 9.80
C PRO A 82 -10.36 13.73 9.19
N ARG A 83 -9.41 13.23 8.40
CA ARG A 83 -8.44 14.08 7.70
C ARG A 83 -9.14 14.82 6.56
N ASN A 84 -9.00 16.14 6.51
CA ASN A 84 -9.55 16.94 5.41
C ASN A 84 -8.80 16.67 4.10
N LEU A 85 -9.51 16.23 3.06
CA LEU A 85 -8.98 15.88 1.74
C LEU A 85 -9.20 16.96 0.68
N SER A 86 -9.98 18.01 0.96
CA SER A 86 -10.39 19.00 -0.06
C SER A 86 -9.22 19.76 -0.70
N GLY A 87 -8.11 19.89 0.00
CA GLY A 87 -6.89 20.56 -0.47
C GLY A 87 -5.84 19.62 -1.07
N MET A 88 -6.15 18.35 -1.32
CA MET A 88 -5.19 17.39 -1.88
C MET A 88 -4.99 17.65 -3.38
N ALA A 89 -3.76 17.88 -3.83
CA ALA A 89 -3.44 18.05 -5.25
C ALA A 89 -3.29 16.69 -5.98
N ASP A 90 -3.38 16.71 -7.32
CA ASP A 90 -3.35 15.51 -8.17
C ASP A 90 -2.05 14.70 -8.10
N ASP A 91 -0.97 15.27 -7.55
CA ASP A 91 0.32 14.62 -7.38
C ASP A 91 0.62 14.26 -5.91
N GLN A 92 -0.36 14.39 -5.01
CA GLN A 92 -0.14 14.20 -3.58
C GLN A 92 -0.61 12.84 -3.07
N CYS A 93 0.07 12.42 -2.01
CA CYS A 93 -0.36 11.33 -1.14
C CYS A 93 -0.69 11.91 0.24
N TYR A 94 -1.65 11.35 0.96
CA TYR A 94 -1.98 11.69 2.35
C TYR A 94 -2.15 10.42 3.18
N TYR A 95 -1.52 10.38 4.35
CA TYR A 95 -1.82 9.36 5.37
C TYR A 95 -3.21 9.64 5.97
N VAL A 96 -4.15 8.74 5.81
CA VAL A 96 -5.56 8.96 6.13
C VAL A 96 -6.04 7.92 7.13
N PRO A 97 -6.16 8.24 8.43
CA PRO A 97 -6.80 7.30 9.36
C PRO A 97 -8.26 7.10 8.91
N MET A 98 -8.65 5.86 8.61
CA MET A 98 -10.03 5.53 8.31
C MET A 98 -10.72 5.04 9.58
N VAL A 99 -11.90 5.56 9.85
CA VAL A 99 -12.64 5.30 11.09
C VAL A 99 -14.08 4.88 10.82
N ASP A 100 -14.67 4.16 11.78
CA ASP A 100 -16.09 3.85 11.77
C ASP A 100 -16.95 5.03 12.24
N ALA A 101 -18.26 4.81 12.33
CA ALA A 101 -19.23 5.80 12.78
C ALA A 101 -19.04 6.24 14.24
N GLN A 102 -18.29 5.48 15.05
CA GLN A 102 -17.93 5.81 16.43
C GLN A 102 -16.53 6.43 16.52
N GLY A 103 -15.87 6.69 15.39
CA GLY A 103 -14.51 7.22 15.34
C GLY A 103 -13.44 6.20 15.71
N GLN A 104 -13.75 4.90 15.75
CA GLN A 104 -12.75 3.85 16.01
C GLN A 104 -11.99 3.52 14.72
N MET A 105 -10.69 3.27 14.85
CA MET A 105 -9.83 2.98 13.70
C MET A 105 -10.24 1.68 13.01
N LEU A 106 -10.38 1.73 11.69
CA LEU A 106 -10.62 0.58 10.82
C LEU A 106 -9.37 0.21 10.02
N ASN A 107 -8.62 1.21 9.55
CA ASN A 107 -7.40 1.09 8.76
C ASN A 107 -6.68 2.45 8.77
N ASP A 108 -5.41 2.49 8.37
CA ASP A 108 -4.60 3.70 8.30
C ASP A 108 -3.87 3.85 6.94
N PRO A 109 -4.60 3.91 5.82
CA PRO A 109 -3.99 3.91 4.50
C PRO A 109 -3.20 5.17 4.17
N VAL A 110 -2.41 5.07 3.10
CA VAL A 110 -1.99 6.24 2.32
C VAL A 110 -2.96 6.42 1.15
N ALA A 111 -3.73 7.51 1.17
CA ALA A 111 -4.50 7.97 0.02
C ALA A 111 -3.56 8.56 -1.03
N ILE A 112 -3.78 8.23 -2.30
CA ILE A 112 -3.03 8.74 -3.45
C ILE A 112 -4.07 9.30 -4.42
N ARG A 113 -4.02 10.62 -4.68
CA ARG A 113 -4.91 11.25 -5.66
C ARG A 113 -4.26 11.08 -7.02
N LEU A 114 -4.97 10.50 -7.99
CA LEU A 114 -4.46 10.25 -9.34
C LEU A 114 -5.05 11.22 -10.37
N ALA A 115 -6.26 11.69 -10.10
CA ALA A 115 -6.97 12.73 -10.83
C ALA A 115 -8.03 13.35 -9.90
N GLU A 116 -8.78 14.35 -10.38
CA GLU A 116 -9.86 14.99 -9.63
C GLU A 116 -10.90 14.01 -9.08
N ASP A 117 -11.21 12.96 -9.83
CA ASP A 117 -12.26 12.00 -9.56
C ASP A 117 -11.71 10.57 -9.39
N ARG A 118 -10.41 10.42 -9.11
CA ARG A 118 -9.75 9.11 -9.04
C ARG A 118 -8.71 9.04 -7.93
N TYR A 119 -8.91 8.11 -7.01
CA TYR A 119 -8.07 7.91 -5.83
C TYR A 119 -7.69 6.44 -5.65
N TRP A 120 -6.49 6.20 -5.14
CA TRP A 120 -6.13 4.94 -4.50
C TRP A 120 -6.07 5.10 -2.99
N LEU A 121 -6.53 4.08 -2.28
CA LEU A 121 -6.22 3.85 -0.87
C LEU A 121 -5.22 2.70 -0.78
N SER A 122 -3.96 3.01 -0.48
CA SER A 122 -2.92 2.00 -0.21
C SER A 122 -3.06 1.52 1.22
N LEU A 123 -3.69 0.36 1.39
CA LEU A 123 -4.23 -0.12 2.66
C LEU A 123 -3.18 -0.70 3.61
N ALA A 124 -3.47 -0.54 4.90
CA ALA A 124 -3.01 -1.44 5.93
C ALA A 124 -3.80 -2.78 5.92
N ASP A 125 -3.73 -3.63 6.96
CA ASP A 125 -4.33 -4.98 6.97
C ASP A 125 -5.80 -4.99 7.44
N SER A 126 -6.72 -4.60 6.55
CA SER A 126 -8.15 -4.86 6.71
C SER A 126 -8.90 -4.66 5.39
N ASP A 127 -10.04 -5.33 5.22
CA ASP A 127 -10.78 -5.37 3.95
C ASP A 127 -11.61 -4.09 3.68
N MET A 128 -10.93 -2.94 3.56
CA MET A 128 -11.57 -1.64 3.30
C MET A 128 -12.26 -1.56 1.94
N LEU A 129 -11.97 -2.48 1.01
CA LEU A 129 -12.70 -2.64 -0.24
C LEU A 129 -14.21 -2.82 0.01
N TYR A 130 -14.57 -3.74 0.90
CA TYR A 130 -15.97 -4.04 1.18
C TYR A 130 -16.63 -2.91 1.98
N TYR A 131 -15.88 -2.26 2.87
CA TYR A 131 -16.35 -1.10 3.61
C TYR A 131 -16.72 0.06 2.65
N CYS A 132 -15.82 0.43 1.74
CA CYS A 132 -16.06 1.49 0.77
C CYS A 132 -17.22 1.14 -0.19
N LYS A 133 -17.31 -0.11 -0.65
CA LYS A 133 -18.46 -0.58 -1.45
C LYS A 133 -19.78 -0.46 -0.69
N GLY A 134 -19.81 -0.85 0.57
CA GLY A 134 -20.99 -0.76 1.43
C GLY A 134 -21.47 0.69 1.59
N LEU A 135 -20.54 1.61 1.84
CA LEU A 135 -20.84 3.05 1.92
C LEU A 135 -21.35 3.61 0.60
N ALA A 136 -20.67 3.31 -0.51
CA ALA A 136 -21.07 3.79 -1.85
C ALA A 136 -22.50 3.35 -2.20
N ILE A 137 -22.80 2.06 -2.04
CA ILE A 137 -24.13 1.49 -2.30
C ILE A 137 -25.17 2.08 -1.34
N GLY A 138 -24.87 2.11 -0.04
CA GLY A 138 -25.80 2.60 0.98
C GLY A 138 -26.13 4.09 0.86
N ARG A 139 -25.28 4.88 0.20
CA ARG A 139 -25.48 6.31 -0.07
C ARG A 139 -25.93 6.62 -1.50
N GLY A 140 -25.95 5.63 -2.40
CA GLY A 140 -26.30 5.84 -3.80
C GLY A 140 -25.30 6.72 -4.55
N LEU A 141 -24.01 6.66 -4.20
CA LEU A 141 -22.95 7.47 -4.82
C LEU A 141 -22.61 6.95 -6.22
N ASN A 142 -22.33 7.88 -7.14
CA ASN A 142 -21.86 7.61 -8.49
C ASN A 142 -20.34 7.39 -8.52
N VAL A 143 -19.92 6.21 -8.04
CA VAL A 143 -18.51 5.80 -8.00
C VAL A 143 -18.35 4.31 -8.28
N GLU A 144 -17.25 3.98 -8.94
CA GLU A 144 -16.71 2.63 -9.03
C GLU A 144 -15.72 2.41 -7.89
N VAL A 145 -15.84 1.27 -7.19
CA VAL A 145 -14.93 0.88 -6.10
C VAL A 145 -14.42 -0.54 -6.37
N PHE A 146 -13.12 -0.71 -6.60
CA PHE A 146 -12.53 -2.00 -6.97
C PHE A 146 -11.06 -2.12 -6.54
N GLU A 147 -10.52 -3.35 -6.50
CA GLU A 147 -9.09 -3.59 -6.32
C GLU A 147 -8.42 -3.61 -7.72
N PRO A 148 -7.54 -2.64 -8.06
CA PRO A 148 -6.84 -2.63 -9.33
C PRO A 148 -5.67 -3.63 -9.32
N ASP A 149 -5.22 -4.04 -10.51
CA ASP A 149 -4.04 -4.90 -10.69
C ASP A 149 -2.74 -4.10 -10.52
N ILE A 150 -2.42 -3.78 -9.27
CA ILE A 150 -1.24 -3.02 -8.85
C ILE A 150 -0.47 -3.83 -7.82
N SER A 151 0.87 -3.80 -7.89
CA SER A 151 1.75 -4.48 -6.94
C SER A 151 2.88 -3.54 -6.51
N PRO A 152 2.77 -2.88 -5.34
CA PRO A 152 3.80 -1.98 -4.85
C PRO A 152 5.14 -2.68 -4.61
N LEU A 153 6.23 -1.98 -4.97
CA LEU A 153 7.61 -2.40 -4.71
C LEU A 153 8.33 -1.20 -4.07
N ALA A 154 8.76 -1.35 -2.83
CA ALA A 154 9.42 -0.27 -2.10
C ALA A 154 10.93 -0.32 -2.29
N VAL A 155 11.57 0.85 -2.40
CA VAL A 155 13.03 1.00 -2.38
C VAL A 155 13.38 1.91 -1.22
N GLN A 156 14.06 1.37 -0.20
CA GLN A 156 14.17 1.98 1.12
C GLN A 156 15.63 2.00 1.60
N GLY A 157 15.99 3.03 2.38
CA GLY A 157 17.33 3.21 2.96
C GLY A 157 18.07 4.44 2.43
N PRO A 158 19.17 4.88 3.06
CA PRO A 158 19.89 6.10 2.69
C PRO A 158 20.47 6.09 1.25
N GLN A 159 20.60 4.92 0.63
CA GLN A 159 21.07 4.78 -0.76
C GLN A 159 19.92 4.58 -1.77
N ALA A 160 18.65 4.73 -1.35
CA ALA A 160 17.49 4.54 -2.22
C ALA A 160 17.48 5.50 -3.41
N ASP A 161 17.73 6.79 -3.18
CA ASP A 161 17.75 7.82 -4.23
C ASP A 161 18.84 7.56 -5.26
N GLU A 162 20.01 7.09 -4.84
CA GLU A 162 21.10 6.71 -5.75
C GLU A 162 20.66 5.55 -6.67
N LEU A 163 20.06 4.50 -6.10
CA LEU A 163 19.58 3.36 -6.86
C LEU A 163 18.46 3.77 -7.84
N ILE A 164 17.47 4.52 -7.36
CA ILE A 164 16.34 5.00 -8.16
C ILE A 164 16.83 5.91 -9.30
N GLY A 165 17.74 6.83 -9.01
CA GLY A 165 18.33 7.72 -10.00
C GLY A 165 19.12 6.99 -11.08
N ARG A 166 19.80 5.89 -10.76
CA ARG A 166 20.50 5.05 -11.73
C ARG A 166 19.56 4.29 -12.67
N VAL A 167 18.38 3.90 -12.19
CA VAL A 167 17.41 3.11 -12.98
C VAL A 167 16.51 4.00 -13.83
N PHE A 168 16.04 5.12 -13.26
CA PHE A 168 14.99 5.96 -13.85
C PHE A 168 15.43 7.39 -14.18
N GLY A 169 16.66 7.76 -13.85
CA GLY A 169 17.22 9.09 -14.07
C GLY A 169 17.03 10.05 -12.88
N PRO A 170 17.72 11.20 -12.89
CA PRO A 170 17.74 12.12 -11.74
C PRO A 170 16.39 12.83 -11.52
N GLU A 171 15.52 12.90 -12.52
CA GLU A 171 14.23 13.59 -12.38
C GLU A 171 13.30 12.97 -11.35
N ILE A 172 13.29 11.63 -11.23
CA ILE A 172 12.40 10.95 -10.27
C ILE A 172 12.86 11.19 -8.83
N VAL A 173 14.17 11.38 -8.60
CA VAL A 173 14.75 11.68 -7.29
C VAL A 173 14.31 13.06 -6.79
N ALA A 174 13.96 13.98 -7.69
CA ALA A 174 13.43 15.29 -7.31
C ALA A 174 11.97 15.25 -6.82
N THR A 175 11.31 14.08 -6.83
CA THR A 175 9.96 13.91 -6.32
C THR A 175 9.94 14.17 -4.82
N ARG A 176 9.14 15.16 -4.41
CA ARG A 176 9.08 15.54 -2.99
C ARG A 176 8.38 14.46 -2.17
N PHE A 177 8.72 14.40 -0.89
CA PHE A 177 8.06 13.51 0.07
C PHE A 177 6.53 13.61 0.00
N PHE A 178 5.85 12.46 0.00
CA PHE A 178 4.39 12.34 -0.12
C PHE A 178 3.84 12.98 -1.41
N ARG A 179 4.63 12.94 -2.49
CA ARG A 179 4.19 13.20 -3.85
C ARG A 179 4.53 12.03 -4.75
N HIS A 180 3.82 11.92 -5.88
CA HIS A 180 4.06 10.90 -6.89
C HIS A 180 4.21 11.54 -8.28
N LYS A 181 4.85 10.81 -9.19
CA LYS A 181 5.03 11.18 -10.59
C LYS A 181 5.00 9.90 -11.43
N THR A 182 4.36 9.97 -12.59
CA THR A 182 4.48 8.92 -13.62
C THR A 182 5.64 9.30 -14.54
N ILE A 183 6.55 8.36 -14.77
CA ILE A 183 7.75 8.50 -15.60
C ILE A 183 7.67 7.58 -16.82
#